data_AF-A0A7V3ZTI1-F1
#
_entry.id   AF-A0A7V3ZTI1-F1
#
_cell.length_a   1.000
_cell.length_b   1.000
_cell.length_c   1.000
_cell.angle_alpha   90.00
_cell.angle_beta   90.00
_cell.angle_gamma   90.00
#
_symmetry.space_group_name_H-M   'P 1'
#
loop_
_entity.id
_entity.type
_entity.pdbx_description
1 polymer ?
#
loop_
_entity_poly.entity_id
_entity_poly.type
_entity_poly.pdbx_seq_one_letter_code
_entity_poly.pdbx_strand_id
1 'polypeptide(L)'
;MKKLYEEDRVILWELKDADDFARLIARRIELYATHPEINAFANSIIPVPPKNLPYSKEFPKIAYLLARDKIKYHREYVGGIRELGSQSHETLISPVAVVRSIKQNKPVFGDCDDKTFFLGTLLANKGYKVRLVLAHILKGEVGENVNIPNHIYLEFAYPDSDKWIPLDASGNRPFGELSPNVIPLKRFYVGKPEIHEIAKKVDFQKTLPDTLITLGNLMKSVGEDMKKGAPKITLGMKFIEFITNPFTWVLGGITLFLVGVEIYHGIRRKT
;
A
#
# COMPACT_ATOMS: atom_id res chain seq x y z
N MET A 1 -8.81 -7.37 13.32
CA MET A 1 -9.35 -6.41 12.34
C MET A 1 -10.28 -7.15 11.39
N LYS A 2 -11.46 -6.60 11.09
CA LYS A 2 -12.45 -7.18 10.16
C LYS A 2 -12.97 -6.10 9.21
N LYS A 3 -13.01 -6.35 7.90
CA LYS A 3 -13.66 -5.45 6.95
C LYS A 3 -15.18 -5.60 7.11
N LEU A 4 -15.86 -4.51 7.40
CA LEU A 4 -17.32 -4.51 7.63
C LEU A 4 -18.08 -4.13 6.37
N TYR A 5 -17.51 -3.20 5.58
CA TYR A 5 -18.17 -2.66 4.41
C TYR A 5 -17.13 -2.08 3.42
N GLU A 6 -17.44 -2.18 2.13
CA GLU A 6 -16.61 -1.65 1.05
C GLU A 6 -17.51 -1.18 -0.09
N GLU A 7 -17.37 0.09 -0.44
CA GLU A 7 -17.90 0.70 -1.65
C GLU A 7 -16.81 1.51 -2.35
N ASP A 8 -17.08 1.90 -3.60
CA ASP A 8 -16.21 2.75 -4.42
C ASP A 8 -15.62 3.97 -3.70
N ARG A 9 -16.35 4.52 -2.72
CA ARG A 9 -15.97 5.74 -2.00
C ARG A 9 -15.37 5.49 -0.62
N VAL A 10 -15.81 4.44 0.07
CA VAL A 10 -15.56 4.25 1.50
C VAL A 10 -15.29 2.78 1.81
N ILE A 11 -14.32 2.53 2.68
CA ILE A 11 -14.09 1.23 3.27
C ILE A 11 -14.18 1.35 4.80
N LEU A 12 -15.03 0.54 5.42
CA LEU A 12 -15.25 0.51 6.86
C LEU A 12 -14.59 -0.72 7.47
N TRP A 13 -13.84 -0.50 8.55
CA TRP A 13 -13.12 -1.56 9.26
C TRP A 13 -13.45 -1.57 10.74
N GLU A 14 -13.64 -2.77 11.28
CA GLU A 14 -13.71 -3.03 12.71
C GLU A 14 -12.30 -3.15 13.30
N LEU A 15 -12.03 -2.37 14.35
CA LEU A 15 -10.75 -2.34 15.06
C LEU A 15 -10.93 -2.77 16.51
N LYS A 16 -10.10 -3.70 16.96
CA LYS A 16 -10.13 -4.19 18.36
C LYS A 16 -9.09 -3.51 19.25
N ASP A 17 -7.98 -3.10 18.67
CA ASP A 17 -6.83 -2.57 19.40
C ASP A 17 -5.95 -1.68 18.49
N ALA A 18 -4.89 -1.11 19.08
CA ALA A 18 -3.92 -0.27 18.37
C ALA A 18 -3.13 -1.02 17.28
N ASP A 19 -2.96 -2.33 17.41
CA ASP A 19 -2.22 -3.13 16.44
C ASP A 19 -3.11 -3.48 15.24
N ASP A 20 -4.42 -3.62 15.42
CA ASP A 20 -5.42 -3.67 14.36
C ASP A 20 -5.41 -2.39 13.54
N PHE A 21 -5.36 -1.22 14.20
CA PHE A 21 -5.23 0.06 13.50
C PHE A 21 -3.92 0.12 12.70
N ALA A 22 -2.80 -0.26 13.30
CA ALA A 22 -1.52 -0.33 12.61
C ALA A 22 -1.53 -1.29 11.41
N ARG A 23 -2.19 -2.45 11.54
CA ARG A 23 -2.37 -3.42 10.44
C ARG A 23 -3.27 -2.85 9.34
N LEU A 24 -4.36 -2.16 9.70
CA LEU A 24 -5.23 -1.48 8.75
C LEU A 24 -4.44 -0.48 7.91
N ILE A 25 -3.67 0.34 8.61
CA ILE A 25 -2.78 1.35 8.08
C ILE A 25 -1.76 0.75 7.08
N ALA A 26 -1.03 -0.29 7.47
CA ALA A 26 -0.04 -0.92 6.61
C ALA A 26 -0.71 -1.54 5.37
N ARG A 27 -1.85 -2.22 5.58
CA ARG A 27 -2.65 -2.83 4.51
C ARG A 27 -3.17 -1.78 3.53
N ARG A 28 -3.50 -0.58 4.00
CA ARG A 28 -3.97 0.53 3.16
C ARG A 28 -2.88 0.98 2.20
N ILE A 29 -1.66 1.22 2.67
CA ILE A 29 -0.57 1.65 1.79
C ILE A 29 -0.22 0.55 0.80
N GLU A 30 -0.24 -0.73 1.18
CA GLU A 30 -0.08 -1.85 0.25
C GLU A 30 -1.19 -1.90 -0.82
N LEU A 31 -2.46 -1.81 -0.40
CA LEU A 31 -3.61 -1.78 -1.30
C LEU A 31 -3.45 -0.65 -2.32
N TYR A 32 -3.18 0.55 -1.82
CA TYR A 32 -3.00 1.73 -2.63
C TYR A 32 -1.77 1.63 -3.56
N ALA A 33 -0.63 1.11 -3.09
CA ALA A 33 0.62 1.03 -3.86
C ALA A 33 0.57 -0.02 -4.97
N THR A 34 -0.34 -0.99 -4.85
CA THR A 34 -0.59 -2.01 -5.86
C THR A 34 -1.78 -1.67 -6.76
N HIS A 35 -2.57 -0.63 -6.44
CA HIS A 35 -3.79 -0.31 -7.18
C HIS A 35 -3.46 0.29 -8.57
N PRO A 36 -3.95 -0.31 -9.68
CA PRO A 36 -3.61 0.13 -11.03
C PRO A 36 -3.91 1.62 -11.30
N GLU A 37 -5.03 2.13 -10.80
CA GLU A 37 -5.39 3.54 -10.96
C GLU A 37 -4.43 4.49 -10.26
N ILE A 38 -3.92 4.10 -9.08
CA ILE A 38 -2.97 4.92 -8.33
C ILE A 38 -1.62 4.89 -9.04
N ASN A 39 -1.21 3.74 -9.54
CA ASN A 39 0.03 3.58 -10.30
C ASN A 39 -0.03 4.43 -11.59
N ALA A 40 -1.13 4.34 -12.32
CA ALA A 40 -1.37 5.16 -13.52
C ALA A 40 -1.41 6.65 -13.16
N PHE A 41 -2.08 7.02 -12.06
CA PHE A 41 -2.14 8.39 -11.60
C PHE A 41 -0.76 8.93 -11.23
N ALA A 42 -0.02 8.25 -10.35
CA ALA A 42 1.34 8.61 -9.93
C ALA A 42 2.28 8.81 -11.14
N ASN A 43 2.15 7.97 -12.18
CA ASN A 43 2.88 8.11 -13.43
C ASN A 43 2.43 9.32 -14.27
N SER A 44 1.15 9.71 -14.23
CA SER A 44 0.62 10.85 -14.99
C SER A 44 0.91 12.21 -14.38
N ILE A 45 0.96 12.31 -13.05
CA ILE A 45 1.08 13.59 -12.33
C ILE A 45 2.50 13.94 -11.94
N ILE A 46 3.40 12.97 -11.92
CA ILE A 46 4.78 13.18 -11.49
C ILE A 46 5.66 13.15 -12.74
N PRO A 47 6.07 14.33 -13.25
CA PRO A 47 6.78 14.42 -14.52
C PRO A 47 8.10 13.67 -14.45
N VAL A 48 8.54 13.16 -15.59
CA VAL A 48 9.92 12.70 -15.75
C VAL A 48 10.82 13.94 -15.62
N PRO A 49 11.69 14.03 -14.61
CA PRO A 49 12.57 15.16 -14.44
C PRO A 49 13.55 15.26 -15.63
N PRO A 50 14.11 16.46 -15.89
CA PRO A 50 15.14 16.65 -16.90
C PRO A 50 16.30 15.67 -16.68
N LYS A 51 17.02 15.29 -17.76
CA LYS A 51 18.15 14.34 -17.73
C LYS A 51 19.20 14.59 -16.65
N ASN A 52 19.31 15.83 -16.16
CA ASN A 52 20.34 16.26 -15.21
C ASN A 52 19.86 16.28 -13.75
N LEU A 53 18.60 15.95 -13.47
CA LEU A 53 18.04 15.87 -12.13
C LEU A 53 17.70 14.42 -11.80
N PRO A 54 18.33 13.83 -10.77
CA PRO A 54 18.02 12.45 -10.40
C PRO A 54 16.57 12.37 -9.91
N TYR A 55 15.82 11.42 -10.48
CA TYR A 55 14.44 11.12 -10.09
C TYR A 55 14.31 10.91 -8.58
N SER A 56 15.35 10.36 -7.94
CA SER A 56 15.41 10.10 -6.50
C SER A 56 15.26 11.37 -5.65
N LYS A 57 15.67 12.54 -6.16
CA LYS A 57 15.69 13.80 -5.40
C LYS A 57 14.46 14.67 -5.57
N GLU A 58 13.92 14.79 -6.78
CA GLU A 58 12.76 15.64 -7.05
C GLU A 58 11.43 14.95 -6.76
N PHE A 59 11.35 13.63 -6.99
CA PHE A 59 10.11 12.88 -6.85
C PHE A 59 9.46 13.02 -5.47
N PRO A 60 10.17 12.84 -4.34
CA PRO A 60 9.54 12.90 -3.02
C PRO A 60 8.93 14.27 -2.72
N LYS A 61 9.59 15.35 -3.18
CA LYS A 61 9.13 16.73 -3.00
C LYS A 61 7.88 17.01 -3.82
N ILE A 62 7.81 16.56 -5.08
CA ILE A 62 6.61 16.73 -5.92
C ILE A 62 5.43 15.96 -5.33
N ALA A 63 5.65 14.69 -4.95
CA ALA A 63 4.61 13.87 -4.33
C ALA A 63 4.07 14.53 -3.05
N TYR A 64 4.97 15.08 -2.21
CA TYR A 64 4.61 15.83 -1.01
C TYR A 64 3.72 17.04 -1.32
N LEU A 65 4.14 17.90 -2.24
CA LEU A 65 3.38 19.11 -2.60
C LEU A 65 2.00 18.75 -3.16
N LEU A 66 1.91 17.69 -3.96
CA LEU A 66 0.63 17.21 -4.48
C LEU A 66 -0.29 16.70 -3.37
N ALA A 67 0.21 15.87 -2.46
CA ALA A 67 -0.57 15.38 -1.32
C ALA A 67 -1.04 16.52 -0.41
N ARG A 68 -0.16 17.48 -0.14
CA ARG A 68 -0.44 18.68 0.68
C ARG A 68 -1.53 19.55 0.07
N ASP A 69 -1.43 19.85 -1.23
CA ASP A 69 -2.25 20.88 -1.89
C ASP A 69 -3.55 20.34 -2.51
N LYS A 70 -3.57 19.07 -2.95
CA LYS A 70 -4.72 18.48 -3.65
C LYS A 70 -5.74 17.81 -2.72
N ILE A 71 -5.35 17.46 -1.51
CA ILE A 71 -6.28 16.93 -0.50
C ILE A 71 -6.69 18.08 0.41
N LYS A 72 -7.93 18.58 0.24
CA LYS A 72 -8.46 19.71 1.00
C LYS A 72 -9.41 19.18 2.07
N TYR A 73 -9.15 19.54 3.33
CA TYR A 73 -10.03 19.19 4.44
C TYR A 73 -11.49 19.57 4.16
N HIS A 74 -12.37 18.58 4.19
CA HIS A 74 -13.80 18.78 4.40
C HIS A 74 -14.19 17.94 5.61
N ARG A 75 -14.76 18.58 6.64
CA ARG A 75 -15.09 17.97 7.94
C ARG A 75 -16.24 16.95 7.91
N GLU A 76 -16.79 16.62 6.74
CA GLU A 76 -17.98 15.75 6.65
C GLU A 76 -17.70 14.28 6.96
N TYR A 77 -16.46 13.81 6.78
CA TYR A 77 -16.03 12.49 7.24
C TYR A 77 -15.10 12.64 8.43
N VAL A 78 -15.65 12.47 9.63
CA VAL A 78 -14.89 12.40 10.88
C VAL A 78 -14.70 10.92 11.21
N GLY A 79 -13.65 10.30 10.69
CA GLY A 79 -12.97 9.16 11.32
C GLY A 79 -11.69 9.71 11.90
N GLY A 80 -11.37 9.44 13.16
CA GLY A 80 -10.39 10.25 13.89
C GLY A 80 -9.49 9.46 14.80
N ILE A 81 -8.23 9.90 14.90
CA ILE A 81 -7.32 9.49 15.97
C ILE A 81 -7.73 10.22 17.26
N ARG A 82 -8.49 9.54 18.13
CA ARG A 82 -8.71 9.97 19.52
C ARG A 82 -8.61 8.77 20.45
N GLU A 83 -7.45 8.68 21.10
CA GLU A 83 -7.06 7.71 22.14
C GLU A 83 -6.76 6.29 21.63
N LEU A 84 -5.58 5.77 21.97
CA LEU A 84 -5.18 4.37 21.75
C LEU A 84 -6.02 3.43 22.64
N GLY A 85 -7.32 3.34 22.38
CA GLY A 85 -8.29 2.60 23.20
C GLY A 85 -9.60 2.16 22.51
N SER A 86 -9.60 2.06 21.17
CA SER A 86 -10.68 1.57 20.28
C SER A 86 -11.81 2.57 19.95
N GLN A 87 -11.67 3.25 18.82
CA GLN A 87 -12.85 3.40 17.97
C GLN A 87 -13.15 2.01 17.42
N SER A 88 -14.38 1.53 17.60
CA SER A 88 -14.78 0.22 17.06
C SER A 88 -14.80 0.20 15.53
N HIS A 89 -14.79 1.38 14.90
CA HIS A 89 -14.93 1.57 13.47
C HIS A 89 -14.02 2.68 12.95
N GLU A 90 -13.40 2.46 11.80
CA GLU A 90 -12.62 3.47 11.09
C GLU A 90 -13.13 3.61 9.64
N THR A 91 -13.33 4.86 9.20
CA THR A 91 -13.89 5.18 7.88
C THR A 91 -12.82 5.79 7.01
N LEU A 92 -12.45 5.07 5.96
CA LEU A 92 -11.36 5.48 5.10
C LEU A 92 -11.84 5.77 3.68
N ILE A 93 -11.30 6.82 3.09
CA ILE A 93 -11.60 7.16 1.70
C ILE A 93 -10.88 6.19 0.78
N SER A 94 -11.58 5.71 -0.24
CA SER A 94 -11.03 4.81 -1.26
C SER A 94 -9.95 5.52 -2.11
N PRO A 95 -8.86 4.83 -2.49
CA PRO A 95 -7.83 5.38 -3.39
C PRO A 95 -8.40 5.86 -4.72
N VAL A 96 -9.38 5.13 -5.26
CA VAL A 96 -10.10 5.45 -6.48
C VAL A 96 -10.82 6.79 -6.32
N ALA A 97 -11.48 7.00 -5.18
CA ALA A 97 -12.19 8.24 -4.89
C ALA A 97 -11.23 9.44 -4.79
N VAL A 98 -10.05 9.27 -4.16
CA VAL A 98 -9.00 10.30 -4.11
C VAL A 98 -8.57 10.68 -5.53
N VAL A 99 -8.16 9.71 -6.35
CA VAL A 99 -7.69 9.96 -7.73
C VAL A 99 -8.80 10.58 -8.59
N ARG A 100 -10.02 10.06 -8.51
CA ARG A 100 -11.17 10.56 -9.25
C ARG A 100 -11.46 12.03 -8.90
N SER A 101 -11.45 12.38 -7.62
CA SER A 101 -11.65 13.76 -7.17
C SER A 101 -10.54 14.69 -7.67
N ILE A 102 -9.27 14.28 -7.58
CA ILE A 102 -8.15 15.10 -8.09
C ILE A 102 -8.26 15.31 -9.60
N LYS A 103 -8.56 14.26 -10.37
CA LYS A 103 -8.75 14.36 -11.84
C LYS A 103 -9.90 15.27 -12.23
N GLN A 104 -10.96 15.32 -11.41
CA GLN A 104 -12.11 16.20 -11.61
C GLN A 104 -11.90 17.61 -11.06
N ASN A 105 -10.71 17.93 -10.55
CA ASN A 105 -10.39 19.17 -9.85
C ASN A 105 -11.37 19.47 -8.69
N LYS A 106 -11.88 18.41 -8.06
CA LYS A 106 -12.77 18.48 -6.90
C LYS A 106 -11.96 18.32 -5.60
N PRO A 107 -12.44 18.90 -4.49
CA PRO A 107 -11.87 18.60 -3.18
C PRO A 107 -11.89 17.10 -2.90
N VAL A 108 -10.75 16.57 -2.44
CA VAL A 108 -10.68 15.26 -1.79
C VAL A 108 -10.94 15.49 -0.31
N PHE A 109 -12.04 14.96 0.20
CA PHE A 109 -12.37 14.94 1.62
C PHE A 109 -11.28 14.16 2.39
N GLY A 110 -11.12 14.37 3.70
CA GLY A 110 -10.20 13.57 4.51
C GLY A 110 -9.36 14.36 5.51
N ASP A 111 -8.72 13.64 6.43
CA ASP A 111 -7.94 14.21 7.53
C ASP A 111 -6.39 14.03 7.39
N CYS A 112 -5.63 14.17 8.48
CA CYS A 112 -4.19 13.92 8.48
C CYS A 112 -3.80 12.51 8.02
N ASP A 113 -4.64 11.51 8.27
CA ASP A 113 -4.36 10.12 7.95
C ASP A 113 -4.50 9.86 6.45
N ASP A 114 -5.58 10.30 5.80
CA ASP A 114 -5.85 10.16 4.37
C ASP A 114 -4.73 10.77 3.52
N LYS A 115 -4.28 11.97 3.90
CA LYS A 115 -3.15 12.66 3.25
C LYS A 115 -1.86 11.88 3.37
N THR A 116 -1.59 11.42 4.59
CA THR A 116 -0.38 10.69 4.91
C THR A 116 -0.36 9.35 4.18
N PHE A 117 -1.48 8.63 4.12
CA PHE A 117 -1.57 7.38 3.38
C PHE A 117 -1.41 7.59 1.88
N PHE A 118 -2.09 8.60 1.31
CA PHE A 118 -1.95 8.90 -0.10
C PHE A 118 -0.50 9.25 -0.47
N LEU A 119 0.19 10.07 0.32
CA LEU A 119 1.60 10.37 0.12
C LEU A 119 2.49 9.13 0.28
N GLY A 120 2.26 8.35 1.34
CA GLY A 120 3.02 7.14 1.63
C GLY A 120 2.92 6.13 0.51
N THR A 121 1.75 6.02 -0.12
CA THR A 121 1.54 5.24 -1.32
C THR A 121 2.33 5.73 -2.52
N LEU A 122 2.27 7.02 -2.83
CA LEU A 122 3.00 7.56 -4.00
C LEU A 122 4.50 7.25 -3.88
N LEU A 123 5.05 7.39 -2.67
CA LEU A 123 6.43 7.06 -2.35
C LEU A 123 6.69 5.55 -2.41
N ALA A 124 5.87 4.72 -1.76
CA ALA A 124 6.03 3.27 -1.76
C ALA A 124 5.93 2.67 -3.18
N ASN A 125 5.04 3.19 -4.03
CA ASN A 125 4.90 2.75 -5.42
C ASN A 125 6.18 2.98 -6.25
N LYS A 126 6.96 4.00 -5.92
CA LYS A 126 8.27 4.25 -6.56
C LYS A 126 9.44 3.51 -5.90
N GLY A 127 9.16 2.62 -4.95
CA GLY A 127 10.16 1.78 -4.31
C GLY A 127 10.87 2.43 -3.13
N TYR A 128 10.39 3.59 -2.63
CA TYR A 128 10.95 4.17 -1.42
C TYR A 128 10.52 3.37 -0.19
N LYS A 129 11.43 3.21 0.77
CA LYS A 129 11.08 2.68 2.09
C LYS A 129 10.30 3.75 2.83
N VAL A 130 9.09 3.43 3.25
CA VAL A 130 8.20 4.34 3.98
C VAL A 130 7.90 3.73 5.35
N ARG A 131 7.79 4.57 6.37
CA ARG A 131 7.23 4.20 7.66
C ARG A 131 6.27 5.29 8.11
N LEU A 132 5.22 4.89 8.79
CA LEU A 132 4.28 5.81 9.38
C LEU A 132 4.65 6.10 10.82
N VAL A 133 4.30 7.29 11.25
CA VAL A 133 4.58 7.76 12.59
C VAL A 133 3.30 8.28 13.21
N LEU A 134 2.77 7.52 14.16
CA LEU A 134 1.75 8.03 15.07
C LEU A 134 2.40 9.06 15.97
N ALA A 135 1.75 10.21 16.10
CA ALA A 135 2.29 11.34 16.81
C ALA A 135 1.20 12.08 17.59
N HIS A 136 1.65 12.92 18.50
CA HIS A 136 0.83 13.85 19.23
C HIS A 136 1.22 15.28 18.86
N ILE A 137 0.27 16.08 18.38
CA ILE A 137 0.41 17.52 18.23
C ILE A 137 0.00 18.17 19.55
N LEU A 138 0.93 18.89 20.18
CA LEU A 138 0.66 19.75 21.32
C LEU A 138 -0.29 20.89 20.91
N LYS A 139 -1.42 21.00 21.60
CA LYS A 139 -2.42 22.07 21.38
C LYS A 139 -2.33 23.19 22.41
N GLY A 140 -1.44 23.05 23.40
CA GLY A 140 -1.24 24.03 24.46
C GLY A 140 -2.31 23.97 25.56
N GLU A 141 -3.04 22.85 25.66
CA GLU A 141 -4.05 22.64 26.70
C GLU A 141 -3.39 22.15 28.00
N VAL A 142 -3.78 22.73 29.13
CA VAL A 142 -3.24 22.33 30.45
C VAL A 142 -3.70 20.92 30.78
N GLY A 143 -2.76 20.02 31.07
CA GLY A 143 -3.05 18.61 31.39
C GLY A 143 -3.22 17.69 30.17
N GLU A 144 -2.86 18.16 28.97
CA GLU A 144 -2.91 17.33 27.75
C GLU A 144 -2.06 16.06 27.91
N ASN A 145 -2.67 14.89 27.69
CA ASN A 145 -1.96 13.62 27.74
C ASN A 145 -1.20 13.39 26.42
N VAL A 146 0.09 13.71 26.44
CA VAL A 146 0.99 13.61 25.28
C VAL A 146 1.21 12.19 24.75
N ASN A 147 0.79 11.15 25.49
CA ASN A 147 0.91 9.76 25.07
C ASN A 147 -0.25 9.30 24.17
N ILE A 148 -1.29 10.11 24.03
CA ILE A 148 -2.42 9.82 23.15
C ILE A 148 -2.09 10.34 21.76
N PRO A 149 -1.97 9.51 20.72
CA PRO A 149 -1.81 10.01 19.37
C PRO A 149 -3.07 10.79 18.99
N ASN A 150 -2.88 11.90 18.31
CA ASN A 150 -3.94 12.72 17.72
C ASN A 150 -3.55 13.18 16.31
N HIS A 151 -2.45 12.63 15.77
CA HIS A 151 -1.85 12.98 14.50
C HIS A 151 -1.11 11.78 13.91
N ILE A 152 -0.96 11.78 12.60
CA ILE A 152 -0.10 10.84 11.89
C ILE A 152 0.65 11.59 10.80
N TYR A 153 1.91 11.22 10.62
CA TYR A 153 2.72 11.66 9.49
C TYR A 153 3.54 10.46 8.98
N LEU A 154 4.35 10.65 7.94
CA LEU A 154 5.23 9.59 7.45
C LEU A 154 6.69 10.01 7.47
N GLU A 155 7.56 9.02 7.54
CA GLU A 155 8.98 9.16 7.28
C GLU A 155 9.33 8.27 6.08
N PHE A 156 10.19 8.75 5.18
CA PHE A 156 10.70 7.92 4.09
C PHE A 156 12.24 7.93 4.09
N ALA A 157 12.84 6.83 3.66
CA ALA A 157 14.28 6.76 3.46
C ALA A 157 14.64 7.17 2.04
N TYR A 158 15.63 8.05 1.90
CA TYR A 158 16.20 8.34 0.58
C TYR A 158 16.90 7.09 0.03
N PRO A 159 16.78 6.76 -1.27
CA PRO A 159 17.42 5.57 -1.84
C PRO A 159 18.95 5.58 -1.65
N ASP A 160 19.51 6.78 -1.66
CA ASP A 160 20.95 7.05 -1.61
C ASP A 160 21.41 7.47 -0.19
N SER A 161 20.58 7.28 0.85
CA SER A 161 20.89 7.71 2.22
C SER A 161 20.17 6.90 3.29
N ASP A 162 20.85 6.62 4.39
CA ASP A 162 20.23 6.02 5.58
C ASP A 162 19.35 7.00 6.37
N LYS A 163 19.23 8.25 5.91
CA LYS A 163 18.44 9.27 6.57
C LYS A 163 16.95 9.10 6.30
N TRP A 164 16.17 9.05 7.38
CA TRP A 164 14.72 9.15 7.35
C TRP A 164 14.30 10.62 7.33
N ILE A 165 13.42 10.97 6.40
CA ILE A 165 12.92 12.34 6.25
C ILE A 165 11.44 12.38 6.62
N PRO A 166 11.06 13.22 7.60
CA PRO A 166 9.67 13.37 7.98
C PRO A 166 8.91 14.19 6.94
N LEU A 167 7.71 13.74 6.59
CA LEU A 167 6.78 14.43 5.71
C LEU A 167 5.40 14.49 6.37
N ASP A 168 5.01 15.69 6.77
CA ASP A 168 3.68 16.01 7.30
C ASP A 168 2.85 16.68 6.20
N ALA A 169 2.05 15.87 5.49
CA ALA A 169 1.20 16.33 4.38
C ALA A 169 -0.02 17.13 4.86
N SER A 170 -0.38 16.98 6.13
CA SER A 170 -1.45 17.72 6.82
C SER A 170 -1.03 19.11 7.24
N GLY A 171 0.23 19.28 7.63
CA GLY A 171 0.80 20.58 8.00
C GLY A 171 1.18 21.44 6.79
N ASN A 172 1.12 22.76 6.95
CA ASN A 172 1.68 23.71 5.98
C ASN A 172 3.16 23.96 6.27
N ARG A 173 3.99 22.90 6.13
CA ARG A 173 5.42 22.94 6.47
C ARG A 173 6.29 22.83 5.21
N PRO A 174 7.56 23.26 5.29
CA PRO A 174 8.53 22.91 4.27
C PRO A 174 8.73 21.39 4.19
N PHE A 175 9.11 20.93 3.00
CA PHE A 175 9.46 19.53 2.77
C PHE A 175 10.60 19.09 3.69
N GLY A 176 10.42 17.96 4.39
CA GLY A 176 11.43 17.40 5.28
C GLY A 176 11.48 18.01 6.69
N GLU A 177 10.55 18.92 7.01
CA GLU A 177 10.45 19.55 8.33
C GLU A 177 9.21 19.08 9.09
N LEU A 178 9.38 18.88 10.39
CA LEU A 178 8.32 18.54 11.32
C LEU A 178 8.15 19.67 12.35
N SER A 179 6.97 19.79 12.96
CA SER A 179 6.79 20.74 14.07
C SER A 179 7.67 20.42 15.25
N PRO A 180 8.16 21.43 15.98
CA PRO A 180 8.58 21.23 17.35
C PRO A 180 7.41 20.75 18.24
N ASN A 181 6.16 21.07 17.88
CA ASN A 181 4.97 20.66 18.62
C ASN A 181 4.49 19.23 18.30
N VAL A 182 5.16 18.50 17.40
CA VAL A 182 4.77 17.14 17.04
C VAL A 182 5.71 16.19 17.78
N ILE A 183 5.13 15.35 18.63
CA ILE A 183 5.84 14.35 19.43
C ILE A 183 5.61 12.99 18.76
N PRO A 184 6.65 12.38 18.16
CA PRO A 184 6.56 11.02 17.63
C PRO A 184 6.33 10.01 18.77
N LEU A 185 5.31 9.16 18.64
CA LEU A 185 4.96 8.16 19.65
C LEU A 185 5.32 6.74 19.21
N LYS A 186 4.88 6.33 18.01
CA LYS A 186 5.09 4.96 17.52
C LYS A 186 5.35 4.97 16.02
N ARG A 187 6.33 4.18 15.58
CA ARG A 187 6.71 4.03 14.18
C ARG A 187 6.29 2.66 13.65
N PHE A 188 5.77 2.63 12.44
CA PHE A 188 5.30 1.41 11.76
C PHE A 188 5.91 1.35 10.37
N TYR A 189 6.72 0.33 10.10
CA TYR A 189 7.25 0.12 8.76
C TYR A 189 6.13 -0.25 7.80
N VAL A 190 6.18 0.34 6.61
CA VAL A 190 5.20 0.15 5.56
C VAL A 190 5.91 -0.40 4.33
N GLY A 191 5.36 -1.49 3.80
CA GLY A 191 5.93 -2.21 2.66
C GLY A 191 6.27 -3.64 3.05
N LYS A 192 6.42 -4.48 2.01
CA LYS A 192 6.61 -5.92 2.16
C LYS A 192 7.65 -6.20 3.25
N PRO A 193 7.38 -7.15 4.17
CA PRO A 193 8.46 -7.79 4.90
C PRO A 193 9.52 -8.16 3.87
N GLU A 194 10.80 -7.96 4.19
CA GLU A 194 11.85 -8.40 3.28
C GLU A 194 11.51 -9.82 2.77
N ILE A 195 11.78 -10.12 1.50
CA ILE A 195 11.42 -11.43 0.90
C ILE A 195 11.87 -12.59 1.80
N HIS A 196 12.95 -12.39 2.54
CA HIS A 196 13.49 -13.28 3.57
C HIS A 196 12.51 -13.55 4.75
N GLU A 197 11.71 -12.58 5.18
CA GLU A 197 10.69 -12.71 6.23
C GLU A 197 9.39 -13.35 5.72
N ILE A 198 9.00 -13.09 4.47
CA ILE A 198 7.87 -13.77 3.84
C ILE A 198 8.22 -15.26 3.69
N ALA A 199 9.44 -15.58 3.28
CA ALA A 199 9.91 -16.96 3.14
C ALA A 199 9.96 -17.72 4.48
N LYS A 200 10.14 -17.01 5.61
CA LYS A 200 10.09 -17.61 6.96
C LYS A 200 8.66 -17.83 7.48
N LYS A 201 7.67 -17.09 6.97
CA LYS A 201 6.25 -17.17 7.41
C LYS A 201 5.39 -18.04 6.51
N VAL A 202 5.78 -18.25 5.26
CA VAL A 202 5.12 -19.18 4.36
C VAL A 202 5.67 -20.58 4.66
N ASP A 203 4.83 -21.43 5.26
CA ASP A 203 5.11 -22.86 5.32
C ASP A 203 5.00 -23.41 3.89
N PHE A 204 6.12 -23.40 3.16
CA PHE A 204 6.19 -23.84 1.77
C PHE A 204 5.78 -25.31 1.63
N GLN A 205 5.91 -26.14 2.68
CA GLN A 205 5.47 -27.54 2.62
C GLN A 205 3.95 -27.66 2.55
N LYS A 206 3.22 -26.70 3.13
CA LYS A 206 1.74 -26.68 3.12
C LYS A 206 1.15 -25.83 1.98
N THR A 207 1.82 -24.73 1.65
CA THR A 207 1.30 -23.75 0.66
C THR A 207 1.54 -24.21 -0.78
N LEU A 208 2.63 -24.93 -1.05
CA LEU A 208 2.98 -25.40 -2.39
C LEU A 208 1.98 -26.47 -2.91
N PRO A 209 1.57 -27.50 -2.13
CA PRO A 209 0.56 -28.45 -2.57
C PRO A 209 -0.79 -27.82 -2.89
N ASP A 210 -1.32 -26.96 -2.02
CA ASP A 210 -2.62 -26.30 -2.22
C ASP A 210 -2.62 -25.41 -3.47
N THR A 211 -1.48 -24.75 -3.74
CA THR A 211 -1.32 -23.92 -4.93
C THR A 211 -1.23 -24.76 -6.21
N LEU A 212 -0.49 -25.88 -6.18
CA LEU A 212 -0.42 -26.81 -7.30
C LEU A 212 -1.78 -27.47 -7.58
N ILE A 213 -2.55 -27.80 -6.54
CA ILE A 213 -3.92 -28.31 -6.64
C ILE A 213 -4.84 -27.27 -7.28
N THR A 214 -4.76 -26.01 -6.84
CA THR A 214 -5.55 -24.91 -7.39
C THR A 214 -5.23 -24.67 -8.86
N LEU A 215 -3.95 -24.69 -9.24
CA LEU A 215 -3.52 -24.58 -10.63
C LEU A 215 -4.01 -25.77 -11.47
N GLY A 216 -3.89 -27.00 -10.95
CA GLY A 216 -4.40 -28.20 -11.59
C GLY A 216 -5.92 -28.15 -11.83
N ASN A 217 -6.68 -27.68 -10.84
CA ASN A 217 -8.14 -27.51 -10.94
C ASN A 217 -8.51 -26.44 -11.97
N LEU A 218 -7.78 -25.34 -12.02
CA LEU A 218 -7.97 -24.29 -13.02
C LEU A 218 -7.70 -24.82 -14.44
N MET A 219 -6.57 -25.50 -14.66
CA MET A 219 -6.26 -26.10 -15.97
C MET A 219 -7.30 -27.14 -16.39
N LYS A 220 -7.80 -27.94 -15.43
CA LYS A 220 -8.86 -28.91 -15.66
C LYS A 220 -10.16 -28.21 -16.08
N SER A 221 -10.56 -27.15 -15.38
CA SER A 221 -11.74 -26.34 -15.73
C SER A 221 -11.61 -25.72 -17.12
N VAL A 222 -10.44 -25.18 -17.47
CA VAL A 222 -10.17 -24.63 -18.80
C VAL A 222 -10.27 -25.73 -19.88
N GLY A 223 -9.70 -26.92 -19.63
CA GLY A 223 -9.79 -28.05 -20.54
C GLY A 223 -11.21 -28.59 -20.73
N GLU A 224 -12.03 -28.62 -19.67
CA GLU A 224 -13.45 -28.99 -19.74
C GLU A 224 -14.28 -27.95 -20.49
N ASP A 225 -14.03 -26.65 -20.27
CA ASP A 225 -14.67 -25.55 -20.99
C ASP A 225 -14.33 -25.62 -22.51
N MET A 226 -13.07 -25.94 -22.86
CA MET A 226 -12.66 -26.18 -24.25
C MET A 226 -13.39 -27.37 -24.88
N LYS A 227 -13.55 -28.49 -24.15
CA LYS A 227 -14.30 -29.66 -24.64
C LYS A 227 -15.78 -29.36 -24.87
N LYS A 228 -16.36 -28.44 -24.10
CA LYS A 228 -17.76 -28.02 -24.21
C LYS A 228 -18.01 -26.94 -25.29
N GLY A 229 -16.98 -26.54 -26.03
CA GLY A 229 -17.10 -25.51 -27.07
C GLY A 229 -17.36 -24.11 -26.51
N ALA A 230 -16.87 -23.83 -25.30
CA ALA A 230 -17.01 -22.51 -24.70
C ALA A 230 -16.43 -21.40 -25.60
N PRO A 231 -17.02 -20.18 -25.59
CA PRO A 231 -16.53 -19.09 -26.42
C PRO A 231 -15.06 -18.77 -26.10
N LYS A 232 -14.23 -18.65 -27.14
CA LYS A 232 -12.78 -18.35 -27.01
C LYS A 232 -12.51 -17.09 -26.18
N ILE A 233 -13.45 -16.15 -26.16
CA ILE A 233 -13.39 -14.88 -25.40
C ILE A 233 -13.43 -15.14 -23.89
N THR A 234 -14.27 -16.06 -23.42
CA THR A 234 -14.41 -16.40 -21.99
C THR A 234 -13.15 -17.11 -21.46
N LEU A 235 -12.54 -17.95 -22.31
CA LEU A 235 -11.26 -18.62 -22.01
C LEU A 235 -10.11 -17.61 -21.93
N GLY A 236 -10.06 -16.66 -22.88
CA GLY A 236 -9.06 -15.60 -22.92
C GLY A 236 -9.12 -14.68 -21.71
N MET A 237 -10.33 -14.30 -21.26
CA MET A 237 -10.50 -13.48 -20.06
C MET A 237 -10.06 -14.18 -18.78
N LYS A 238 -10.43 -15.46 -18.57
CA LYS A 238 -9.97 -16.24 -17.41
C LYS A 238 -8.44 -16.39 -17.40
N PHE A 239 -7.83 -16.58 -18.57
CA PHE A 239 -6.38 -16.67 -18.71
C PHE A 239 -5.68 -15.33 -18.44
N ILE A 240 -6.23 -14.23 -18.96
CA ILE A 240 -5.73 -12.86 -18.71
C ILE A 240 -5.85 -12.52 -17.23
N GLU A 241 -6.98 -12.79 -16.58
CA GLU A 241 -7.20 -12.57 -15.15
C GLU A 241 -6.20 -13.39 -14.30
N PHE A 242 -5.93 -14.63 -14.71
CA PHE A 242 -4.92 -15.46 -14.08
C PHE A 242 -3.50 -14.88 -14.24
N ILE A 243 -3.04 -14.53 -15.44
CA ILE A 243 -1.68 -14.01 -15.65
C ILE A 243 -1.49 -12.56 -15.17
N THR A 244 -2.56 -11.78 -15.05
CA THR A 244 -2.47 -10.40 -14.53
C THR A 244 -2.46 -10.36 -13.01
N ASN A 245 -2.80 -11.47 -12.34
CA ASN A 245 -2.65 -11.59 -10.91
C ASN A 245 -1.14 -11.64 -10.54
N PRO A 246 -0.62 -10.70 -9.72
CA PRO A 246 0.79 -10.65 -9.38
C PRO A 246 1.28 -11.90 -8.63
N PHE A 247 0.39 -12.63 -7.97
CA PHE A 247 0.73 -13.91 -7.33
C PHE A 247 1.08 -14.99 -8.36
N THR A 248 0.49 -14.95 -9.56
CA THR A 248 0.75 -15.90 -10.65
C THR A 248 2.16 -15.78 -11.20
N TRP A 249 2.72 -14.58 -11.29
CA TRP A 249 4.11 -14.39 -11.73
C TRP A 249 5.12 -14.87 -10.69
N VAL A 250 4.83 -14.64 -9.40
CA VAL A 250 5.67 -15.14 -8.30
C VAL A 250 5.65 -16.67 -8.29
N LEU A 251 4.47 -17.28 -8.40
CA LEU A 251 4.30 -18.73 -8.45
C LEU A 251 4.86 -19.35 -9.73
N GLY A 252 4.68 -18.70 -10.87
CA GLY A 252 5.26 -19.11 -12.16
C GLY A 252 6.79 -19.07 -12.13
N GLY A 253 7.37 -18.01 -11.55
CA GLY A 253 8.82 -17.90 -11.35
C GLY A 253 9.37 -18.99 -10.44
N ILE A 254 8.71 -19.27 -9.31
CA ILE A 254 9.10 -20.35 -8.39
C ILE A 254 8.98 -21.72 -9.08
N THR A 255 7.90 -21.95 -9.82
CA THR A 255 7.66 -23.23 -10.52
C THR A 255 8.69 -23.46 -11.62
N LEU A 256 8.96 -22.46 -12.46
CA LEU A 256 10.00 -22.53 -13.50
C LEU A 256 11.39 -22.74 -12.92
N PHE A 257 11.69 -22.09 -11.78
CA PHE A 257 12.95 -22.29 -11.06
C PHE A 257 13.09 -23.73 -10.56
N LEU A 258 12.07 -24.27 -9.89
CA LEU A 258 12.11 -25.64 -9.36
C LEU A 258 12.18 -26.70 -10.48
N VAL A 259 11.42 -26.52 -11.56
CA VAL A 259 11.50 -27.39 -12.74
C VAL A 259 12.89 -27.31 -13.38
N GLY A 260 13.46 -26.11 -13.50
CA GLY A 260 14.83 -25.93 -14.00
C GLY A 260 15.88 -26.62 -13.12
N VAL A 261 15.73 -26.56 -11.80
CA VAL A 261 16.62 -27.22 -10.82
C VAL A 261 16.52 -28.75 -10.93
N GLU A 262 15.31 -29.31 -11.00
CA GLU A 262 15.11 -30.75 -11.17
C GLU A 262 15.60 -31.27 -12.51
N ILE A 263 15.37 -30.53 -13.61
CA ILE A 263 15.92 -30.87 -14.93
C ILE A 263 17.46 -30.84 -14.88
N TYR A 264 18.05 -29.82 -14.27
CA TYR A 264 19.50 -29.71 -14.12
C TYR A 264 20.09 -30.87 -13.32
N HIS A 265 19.47 -31.24 -12.20
CA HIS A 265 19.90 -32.39 -11.39
C HIS A 265 19.66 -33.73 -12.09
N GLY A 266 18.57 -33.88 -12.83
CA GLY A 266 18.27 -35.06 -13.64
C GLY A 266 19.28 -35.27 -14.77
N ILE A 267 19.74 -34.18 -15.41
CA ILE A 267 20.80 -34.23 -16.42
C ILE A 267 22.14 -34.63 -15.79
N ARG A 268 22.51 -34.02 -14.65
CA ARG A 268 23.76 -34.34 -13.94
C ARG A 268 23.84 -35.75 -13.37
N ARG A 269 22.71 -36.40 -13.08
CA ARG A 269 22.71 -37.80 -12.61
C ARG A 269 22.91 -38.82 -13.75
N LYS A 270 22.81 -38.38 -15.01
CA LYS A 270 22.95 -39.23 -16.21
C LYS A 270 24.29 -39.06 -16.94
N THR A 271 25.14 -38.12 -16.50
CA THR A 271 26.51 -37.89 -16.95
C THR A 271 27.49 -38.31 -15.87
#